data_AF-A0A8X6M9Y2-F1
#
_entry.id   AF-A0A8X6M9Y2-F1
#
_cell.length_a   1.000
_cell.length_b   1.000
_cell.length_c   1.000
_cell.angle_alpha   90.00
_cell.angle_beta   90.00
_cell.angle_gamma   90.00
#
_symmetry.space_group_name_H-M   'P 1'
#
loop_
_entity.id
_entity.type
_entity.pdbx_description
1 polymer ?
#
loop_
_entity_poly.entity_id
_entity_poly.type
_entity_poly.pdbx_seq_one_letter_code
_entity_poly.pdbx_strand_id
1 'polypeptide(L)'
;MINESFVLKPCWKIIKVFLSEKIRNRVYFHSSAEKLFDYFPRALLPTEYGGDLRENDMENWSRKANADHKKHGVTGQLNYF
;
A
#
# COMPACT_ATOMS: atom_id res chain seq x y z
N MET A 1 -1.47 -2.86 7.82
CA MET A 1 -2.94 -2.96 7.63
C MET A 1 -3.59 -2.74 8.98
N ILE A 2 -4.49 -1.77 9.05
CA ILE A 2 -5.26 -1.39 10.24
C ILE A 2 -6.60 -2.13 10.16
N ASN A 3 -7.18 -2.44 11.31
CA ASN A 3 -8.28 -3.34 11.51
C ASN A 3 -7.83 -4.80 11.45
N GLU A 4 -7.52 -5.36 12.63
CA GLU A 4 -7.40 -6.80 12.83
C GLU A 4 -8.80 -7.44 12.72
N SER A 5 -9.45 -7.26 11.57
CA SER A 5 -10.76 -7.83 11.29
C SER A 5 -10.69 -9.34 11.44
N PHE A 6 -11.73 -9.94 12.02
CA PHE A 6 -11.86 -11.39 12.19
C PHE A 6 -11.58 -12.17 10.88
N VAL A 7 -11.83 -11.53 9.73
CA VAL A 7 -11.64 -12.09 8.38
C VAL A 7 -10.18 -12.05 7.91
N LEU A 8 -9.36 -11.13 8.42
CA LEU A 8 -8.02 -10.89 7.89
C LEU A 8 -7.03 -12.01 8.27
N LYS A 9 -7.19 -12.59 9.46
CA LYS A 9 -6.41 -13.74 9.94
C LYS A 9 -6.59 -15.01 9.08
N PRO A 10 -7.84 -15.46 8.79
CA PRO A 10 -8.03 -16.60 7.90
C PRO A 10 -7.56 -16.31 6.46
N CYS A 11 -7.79 -15.12 5.92
CA CYS A 11 -7.26 -14.74 4.61
C CYS A 11 -5.73 -14.81 4.55
N TRP A 12 -5.03 -14.31 5.58
CA TRP A 12 -3.57 -14.40 5.65
C TRP A 12 -3.07 -15.85 5.69
N LYS A 13 -3.78 -16.76 6.37
CA LYS A 13 -3.43 -18.20 6.37
C LYS A 13 -3.51 -18.83 4.98
N ILE A 14 -4.42 -18.36 4.12
CA ILE A 14 -4.54 -18.83 2.73
C ILE A 14 -3.43 -18.20 1.87
N ILE A 15 -3.16 -16.91 2.03
CA ILE A 15 -2.15 -16.23 1.20
C ILE A 15 -0.72 -16.69 1.54
N LYS A 16 -0.42 -16.93 2.83
CA LYS A 16 0.94 -17.24 3.27
C LYS A 16 1.54 -18.50 2.67
N VAL A 17 0.74 -19.45 2.18
CA VAL A 17 1.26 -20.68 1.55
C VAL A 17 1.88 -20.41 0.17
N PHE A 18 1.55 -19.28 -0.45
CA PHE A 18 2.10 -18.86 -1.73
C PHE A 18 3.30 -17.91 -1.60
N LEU A 19 3.63 -17.48 -0.37
CA LEU A 19 4.68 -16.49 -0.11
C LEU A 19 5.97 -17.16 0.35
N SER A 20 7.10 -16.70 -0.18
CA SER A 20 8.42 -17.11 0.30
C SER A 20 8.66 -16.69 1.75
N GLU A 21 9.59 -17.36 2.45
CA GLU A 21 9.97 -16.99 3.81
C GLU A 21 10.39 -15.52 3.94
N LYS A 22 11.15 -15.04 2.96
CA LYS A 22 11.56 -13.63 2.88
C LYS A 22 10.38 -12.66 2.87
N ILE A 23 9.31 -12.97 2.14
CA ILE A 23 8.13 -12.10 2.07
C ILE A 23 7.26 -12.27 3.31
N ARG A 24 7.09 -13.50 3.81
CA ARG A 24 6.35 -13.77 5.06
C ARG A 24 6.91 -12.96 6.23
N ASN A 25 8.23 -12.86 6.35
CA ASN A 25 8.91 -12.11 7.41
C ASN A 25 8.86 -10.58 7.23
N ARG A 26 8.29 -10.07 6.13
CA ARG A 26 8.14 -8.63 5.85
C ARG A 26 6.70 -8.14 5.97
N VAL A 27 5.74 -9.04 6.16
CA VAL A 27 4.33 -8.67 6.33
C VAL A 27 4.04 -8.52 7.82
N TYR A 28 3.66 -7.30 8.22
CA TYR A 28 3.30 -6.97 9.58
C TYR A 28 1.84 -6.49 9.64
N PHE A 29 1.07 -7.06 10.56
CA PHE A 29 -0.29 -6.64 10.85
C PHE A 29 -0.26 -5.76 12.10
N HIS A 30 -0.80 -4.54 12.00
CA HIS A 30 -0.82 -3.57 13.09
C HIS A 30 -2.26 -3.39 13.56
N SER A 31 -2.49 -3.54 14.87
CA SER A 31 -3.84 -3.46 15.43
C SER A 31 -4.41 -2.02 15.44
N SER A 32 -3.54 -1.00 15.39
CA SER A 32 -3.92 0.42 15.41
C SER A 32 -3.22 1.19 14.28
N ALA A 33 -3.93 2.19 13.76
CA ALA A 33 -3.42 3.15 12.77
C ALA A 33 -2.28 4.00 13.28
N GLU A 34 -2.32 4.33 14.57
CA GLU A 34 -1.36 5.24 15.17
C GLU A 34 0.06 4.70 15.10
N LYS A 35 0.22 3.37 15.20
CA LYS A 35 1.52 2.69 15.07
C LYS A 35 2.12 2.78 13.67
N LEU A 36 1.34 3.12 12.64
CA LEU A 36 1.91 3.36 11.30
C LEU A 36 2.68 4.67 11.25
N PHE A 37 2.36 5.65 12.11
CA PHE A 37 3.10 6.91 12.17
C PHE A 37 4.54 6.75 12.67
N ASP A 38 4.84 5.66 13.37
CA ASP A 38 6.21 5.31 13.78
C ASP A 38 7.10 4.91 12.58
N TYR A 39 6.49 4.46 11.48
CA TYR A 39 7.18 3.98 10.29
C TYR A 39 7.01 4.89 9.07
N PHE A 40 5.87 5.59 8.98
CA PHE A 40 5.51 6.43 7.84
C PHE A 40 5.06 7.81 8.33
N PRO A 41 5.55 8.91 7.74
CA PRO A 41 5.06 10.24 8.07
C PRO A 41 3.58 10.41 7.70
N ARG A 42 2.84 11.22 8.49
CA ARG A 42 1.41 11.49 8.30
C ARG A 42 1.05 11.94 6.88
N ALA A 43 1.89 12.75 6.25
CA ALA A 43 1.69 13.25 4.90
C ALA A 43 1.62 12.16 3.80
N LEU A 44 2.12 10.94 4.09
CA LEU A 44 2.08 9.82 3.15
C LEU A 44 0.92 8.86 3.38
N LEU A 45 0.17 9.04 4.47
CA LEU A 45 -0.93 8.14 4.82
C LEU A 45 -2.27 8.79 4.46
N PRO A 46 -3.22 8.01 3.92
CA PRO A 46 -4.60 8.46 3.73
C PRO A 46 -5.24 9.01 4.99
N THR A 47 -6.16 9.96 4.83
CA THR A 47 -6.97 10.52 5.92
C THR A 47 -7.76 9.47 6.69
N GLU A 48 -8.21 8.40 6.03
CA GLU A 48 -8.90 7.25 6.65
C GLU A 48 -8.05 6.53 7.72
N TYR A 49 -6.72 6.68 7.64
CA TYR A 49 -5.77 6.13 8.60
C TYR A 49 -5.18 7.20 9.53
N GLY A 50 -5.75 8.41 9.55
CA GLY A 50 -5.31 9.55 10.36
C GLY A 50 -4.13 10.33 9.77
N GLY A 51 -3.79 10.10 8.51
CA GLY A 51 -2.79 10.88 7.78
C GLY A 51 -3.38 12.10 7.07
N ASP A 52 -2.58 12.77 6.24
CA ASP A 52 -2.97 14.01 5.57
C ASP A 52 -3.30 13.82 4.08
N LEU A 53 -3.07 12.61 3.53
CA LEU A 53 -3.23 12.33 2.10
C LEU A 53 -4.71 12.15 1.74
N ARG A 54 -5.19 12.96 0.78
CA ARG A 54 -6.56 12.93 0.27
C ARG A 54 -6.63 12.10 -1.02
N GLU A 55 -7.83 11.64 -1.38
CA GLU A 55 -8.04 10.79 -2.57
C GLU A 55 -7.47 11.40 -3.86
N ASN A 56 -7.64 12.70 -4.06
CA ASN A 56 -7.18 13.40 -5.27
C ASN A 56 -5.66 13.68 -5.29
N ASP A 57 -4.95 13.50 -4.17
CA ASP A 57 -3.53 13.83 -4.08
C ASP A 57 -2.66 12.83 -4.86
N MET A 58 -3.16 11.62 -5.09
CA MET A 58 -2.46 10.58 -5.86
C MET A 58 -2.55 10.79 -7.38
N GLU A 59 -3.50 11.59 -7.88
CA GLU A 59 -3.75 11.77 -9.32
C GLU A 59 -2.50 12.32 -10.04
N ASN A 60 -1.91 13.37 -9.48
CA ASN A 60 -0.71 14.00 -10.04
C ASN A 60 0.51 13.09 -10.00
N TRP A 61 0.66 12.29 -8.93
CA TRP A 61 1.72 11.30 -8.82
C TRP A 61 1.55 10.18 -9.85
N SER A 62 0.34 9.65 -10.00
CA SER A 62 -0.02 8.61 -10.98
C SER A 62 0.26 9.08 -12.41
N ARG A 63 -0.16 10.30 -12.75
CA ARG A 63 0.12 10.92 -14.06
C ARG A 63 1.62 11.06 -14.33
N LYS A 64 2.40 11.50 -13.34
CA LYS A 64 3.86 11.64 -13.46
C LYS A 64 4.54 10.29 -13.63
N ALA A 65 4.21 9.30 -12.79
CA ALA A 65 4.75 7.95 -12.88
C ALA A 65 4.46 7.32 -14.25
N ASN A 66 3.24 7.50 -14.77
CA ASN A 66 2.86 7.05 -16.11
C ASN A 66 3.64 7.76 -17.23
N ALA A 67 3.93 9.06 -17.09
CA ALA A 67 4.75 9.78 -18.06
C ALA A 67 6.21 9.31 -18.05
N ASP A 68 6.78 9.07 -16.87
CA ASP A 68 8.15 8.57 -16.72
C ASP A 68 8.30 7.13 -17.24
N HIS A 69 7.28 6.29 -17.08
CA HIS A 69 7.20 4.94 -17.65
C HIS A 69 7.19 4.98 -19.20
N LYS A 70 6.43 5.89 -19.82
CA LYS A 70 6.42 6.05 -21.28
C LYS A 70 7.79 6.45 -21.85
N LYS A 71 8.61 7.17 -21.07
CA LYS A 71 9.91 7.67 -21.49
C LYS A 71 11.01 6.60 -21.46
N HIS A 72 10.87 5.54 -20.64
CA HIS A 72 11.95 4.56 -20.41
C HIS A 72 11.53 3.08 -20.54
N GLY A 73 10.28 2.77 -20.88
CA GLY A 73 9.74 1.39 -20.89
C GLY A 73 9.29 0.90 -22.27
N VAL A 74 9.71 -0.32 -22.63
CA VAL A 74 9.21 -1.09 -23.77
C VAL A 74 7.70 -1.35 -23.58
N THR A 75 6.86 -0.76 -24.44
CA THR A 75 5.39 -0.98 -24.61
C THR A 75 4.69 -1.71 -23.44
N GLY A 76 4.51 -1.04 -22.30
CA GLY A 76 3.72 -1.53 -21.16
C GLY A 76 2.44 -0.71 -20.98
N GLN A 77 1.34 -1.36 -20.59
CA GLN A 77 0.02 -0.73 -20.39
C GLN A 77 0.06 0.48 -19.44
N LEU A 78 -0.77 1.50 -19.71
CA LEU A 78 -0.99 2.63 -18.80
C LEU A 78 -1.65 2.17 -17.50
N ASN A 79 -1.22 2.70 -16.36
CA ASN A 79 -1.95 2.54 -15.11
C ASN A 79 -3.15 3.50 -15.10
N TYR A 80 -4.36 2.95 -15.13
CA TYR A 80 -5.61 3.69 -14.94
C TYR A 80 -6.06 3.48 -13.49
N PHE A 81 -5.50 4.26 -12.58
CA PHE A 81 -6.07 4.50 -11.26
C PHE A 81 -6.51 5.95 -11.22
#